data_AF-A0A7C2VLR7-F1
#
_entry.id   AF-A0A7C2VLR7-F1
#
_cell.length_a   1.000
_cell.length_b   1.000
_cell.length_c   1.000
_cell.angle_alpha   90.00
_cell.angle_beta   90.00
_cell.angle_gamma   90.00
#
_symmetry.space_group_name_H-M   'P 1'
#
loop_
_entity.id
_entity.type
_entity.pdbx_description
1 polymer ?
#
loop_
_entity_poly.entity_id
_entity_poly.type
_entity_poly.pdbx_seq_one_letter_code
_entity_poly.pdbx_strand_id
1 'polypeptide(L)'
;MVRKFVLISIVAVVCLAGCSEGRFPEKGAGVQRIDTCDGMIEYLQKQNLPALKSVEVWQNGYGPGVKITTKHYEILTTLLDPLMLSQVPGFMESAYLAYNAQLPEPIATTAKFTVYLFADRQQWEDFTKTFAGRQASLYCKIKAGAYYLNGACVVYNIGRERTFSVLGHEGWHQFNSRHFKFRLPSWLDEGVAMLFEAYRNDKGLFYFEPSRNMQRLGALKTMLIKNKMIPLKELIAMNPGEALVANDDAIMAFYGQSYGLVRFLREEGYGKRLSNFSQLLVDGLRGDWPLSEASKRIAADRNIPLTIRWNRAIGTQLFKQYIDSDSDLTGIEKEYITFCRKIVYHVRLK
;
A
#
# COMPACT_ATOMS: atom_id res chain seq x y z
N MET A 1 12.93 -17.65 24.73
CA MET A 1 12.00 -17.91 23.61
C MET A 1 11.65 -16.57 22.97
N VAL A 2 12.39 -16.16 21.93
CA VAL A 2 12.26 -14.83 21.32
C VAL A 2 11.21 -14.89 20.21
N ARG A 3 10.02 -14.31 20.45
CA ARG A 3 9.01 -14.09 19.40
C ARG A 3 9.57 -13.08 18.39
N LYS A 4 9.81 -13.52 17.16
CA LYS A 4 10.14 -12.65 16.02
C LYS A 4 8.89 -11.83 15.68
N PHE A 5 8.90 -10.52 15.95
CA PHE A 5 7.89 -9.61 15.47
C PHE A 5 8.27 -9.13 14.06
N VAL A 6 7.59 -9.66 13.04
CA VAL A 6 7.67 -9.10 11.68
C VAL A 6 6.78 -7.85 11.65
N LEU A 7 7.23 -6.80 10.97
CA LEU A 7 6.40 -5.62 10.70
C LEU A 7 5.33 -6.06 9.71
N ILE A 8 4.06 -6.04 10.12
CA ILE A 8 2.94 -6.48 9.29
C ILE A 8 2.05 -5.26 9.11
N SER A 9 1.97 -4.80 7.87
CA SER A 9 0.97 -3.85 7.41
C SER A 9 -0.35 -4.63 7.27
N ILE A 10 -1.20 -4.58 8.31
CA ILE A 10 -2.57 -5.08 8.23
C ILE A 10 -3.43 -3.90 7.84
N VAL A 11 -3.80 -3.81 6.56
CA VAL A 11 -4.82 -2.88 6.11
C VAL A 11 -6.19 -3.45 6.50
N ALA A 12 -6.73 -2.99 7.64
CA ALA A 12 -8.09 -3.27 8.03
C ALA A 12 -9.03 -2.26 7.37
N VAL A 13 -9.79 -2.69 6.36
CA VAL A 13 -10.84 -1.87 5.72
C VAL A 13 -12.20 -2.20 6.34
N VAL A 14 -12.78 -1.22 7.05
CA VAL A 14 -14.14 -1.31 7.60
C VAL A 14 -15.16 -1.18 6.46
N CYS A 15 -16.01 -2.20 6.29
CA CYS A 15 -17.03 -2.24 5.23
C CYS A 15 -18.42 -1.92 5.79
N LEU A 16 -19.12 -0.96 5.18
CA LEU A 16 -20.58 -0.88 5.19
C LEU A 16 -21.11 -1.63 3.96
N ALA A 17 -22.05 -2.56 4.18
CA ALA A 17 -22.55 -3.50 3.18
C ALA A 17 -23.78 -2.97 2.42
N GLY A 18 -23.92 -3.36 1.15
CA GLY A 18 -25.10 -3.08 0.34
C GLY A 18 -25.19 -3.88 -0.97
N CYS A 19 -26.07 -4.88 -0.96
CA CYS A 19 -26.93 -5.37 -2.07
C CYS A 19 -26.47 -6.45 -3.08
N SER A 20 -27.51 -7.08 -3.61
CA SER A 20 -27.73 -8.48 -4.02
C SER A 20 -27.32 -8.88 -5.43
N GLU A 21 -27.08 -10.18 -5.59
CA GLU A 21 -26.82 -10.87 -6.86
C GLU A 21 -28.06 -10.94 -7.77
N GLY A 22 -27.88 -10.61 -9.05
CA GLY A 22 -28.82 -10.92 -10.12
C GLY A 22 -28.17 -11.88 -11.12
N ARG A 23 -28.78 -13.05 -11.34
CA ARG A 23 -28.39 -14.02 -12.38
C ARG A 23 -28.94 -13.59 -13.75
N PHE A 24 -28.14 -13.72 -14.79
CA PHE A 24 -28.59 -13.69 -16.20
C PHE A 24 -28.24 -15.02 -16.90
N PRO A 25 -29.06 -15.46 -17.88
CA PRO A 25 -28.96 -16.79 -18.47
C PRO A 25 -27.97 -16.87 -19.65
N GLU A 26 -27.35 -18.04 -19.80
CA GLU A 26 -26.46 -18.44 -20.90
C GLU A 26 -27.21 -18.64 -22.23
N LYS A 27 -26.59 -18.24 -23.35
CA LYS A 27 -26.77 -18.85 -24.68
C LYS A 27 -25.68 -18.41 -25.68
N GLY A 28 -25.08 -19.36 -26.39
CA GLY A 28 -24.44 -19.12 -27.71
C GLY A 28 -23.12 -19.85 -27.97
N ALA A 29 -23.15 -20.84 -28.86
CA ALA A 29 -22.03 -21.68 -29.29
C ALA A 29 -20.96 -20.92 -30.12
N GLY A 30 -19.71 -21.37 -30.01
CA GLY A 30 -18.60 -21.04 -30.93
C GLY A 30 -17.67 -19.89 -30.52
N VAL A 31 -17.97 -19.17 -29.44
CA VAL A 31 -17.07 -18.17 -28.87
C VAL A 31 -16.29 -18.82 -27.74
N GLN A 32 -14.96 -18.86 -27.86
CA GLN A 32 -14.09 -19.33 -26.78
C GLN A 32 -14.41 -18.51 -25.53
N ARG A 33 -14.84 -19.16 -24.44
CA ARG A 33 -15.32 -18.42 -23.27
C ARG A 33 -14.16 -17.59 -22.71
N ILE A 34 -14.37 -16.28 -22.58
CA ILE A 34 -13.33 -15.34 -22.14
C ILE A 34 -12.88 -15.63 -20.70
N ASP A 35 -13.71 -16.32 -19.91
CA ASP A 35 -13.40 -16.75 -18.53
C ASP A 35 -12.49 -17.98 -18.45
N THR A 36 -11.99 -18.49 -19.58
CA THR A 36 -10.95 -19.53 -19.64
C THR A 36 -9.57 -18.90 -19.81
N CYS A 37 -8.49 -19.61 -19.44
CA CYS A 37 -7.13 -19.12 -19.65
C CYS A 37 -6.86 -18.76 -21.12
N ASP A 38 -7.21 -19.65 -22.05
CA ASP A 38 -6.97 -19.43 -23.48
C ASP A 38 -7.80 -18.27 -24.02
N GLY A 39 -9.08 -18.20 -23.67
CA GLY A 39 -9.95 -17.09 -24.06
C GLY A 39 -9.48 -15.74 -23.49
N MET A 40 -8.99 -15.73 -22.25
CA MET A 40 -8.44 -14.52 -21.62
C MET A 40 -7.12 -14.08 -22.27
N ILE A 41 -6.23 -15.03 -22.60
CA ILE A 41 -4.98 -14.77 -23.32
C ILE A 41 -5.28 -14.11 -24.67
N GLU A 42 -6.19 -14.71 -25.45
CA GLU A 42 -6.59 -14.18 -26.74
C GLU A 42 -7.21 -12.79 -26.61
N TYR A 43 -8.10 -12.60 -25.64
CA TYR A 43 -8.72 -11.31 -25.34
C TYR A 43 -7.66 -10.23 -25.05
N LEU A 44 -6.73 -10.48 -24.12
CA LEU A 44 -5.73 -9.50 -23.72
C LEU A 44 -4.74 -9.18 -24.85
N GLN A 45 -4.38 -10.17 -25.67
CA GLN A 45 -3.56 -9.95 -26.87
C GLN A 45 -4.28 -9.05 -27.89
N LYS A 46 -5.59 -9.24 -28.10
CA LYS A 46 -6.42 -8.40 -28.99
C LYS A 46 -6.60 -6.98 -28.50
N GLN A 47 -6.55 -6.73 -27.19
CA GLN A 47 -6.68 -5.37 -26.63
C GLN A 47 -5.48 -4.46 -26.95
N ASN A 48 -4.34 -5.01 -27.37
CA ASN A 48 -3.11 -4.25 -27.67
C ASN A 48 -2.73 -3.25 -26.56
N LEU A 49 -2.77 -3.71 -25.31
CA LEU A 49 -2.53 -2.87 -24.13
C LEU A 49 -1.06 -2.39 -24.11
N PRO A 50 -0.78 -1.07 -23.99
CA PRO A 50 0.59 -0.55 -24.06
C PRO A 50 1.56 -1.14 -23.03
N ALA A 51 1.06 -1.47 -21.83
CA ALA A 51 1.85 -2.02 -20.74
C ALA A 51 2.07 -3.54 -20.81
N LEU A 52 1.29 -4.26 -21.63
CA LEU A 52 1.36 -5.71 -21.74
C LEU A 52 2.54 -6.12 -22.63
N LYS A 53 3.44 -6.94 -22.10
CA LYS A 53 4.57 -7.52 -22.85
C LYS A 53 4.30 -8.95 -23.29
N SER A 54 3.77 -9.76 -22.39
CA SER A 54 3.32 -11.12 -22.70
C SER A 54 2.24 -11.56 -21.72
N VAL A 55 1.45 -12.54 -22.15
CA VAL A 55 0.51 -13.26 -21.30
C VAL A 55 0.57 -14.74 -21.65
N GLU A 56 0.67 -15.58 -20.64
CA GLU A 56 0.76 -17.04 -20.79
C GLU A 56 0.02 -17.75 -19.64
N VAL A 57 -0.26 -19.04 -19.80
CA VAL A 57 -0.91 -19.83 -18.74
C VAL A 57 0.00 -19.90 -17.52
N TRP A 58 -0.55 -19.60 -16.33
CA TRP A 58 0.15 -19.81 -15.07
C TRP A 58 -0.18 -21.20 -14.51
N GLN A 59 0.76 -22.12 -14.61
CA GLN A 59 0.65 -23.45 -13.99
C GLN A 59 0.74 -23.32 -12.47
N ASN A 60 -0.35 -23.65 -11.77
CA ASN A 60 -0.48 -23.47 -10.32
C ASN A 60 -1.53 -24.44 -9.73
N GLY A 61 -1.56 -24.55 -8.39
CA GLY A 61 -2.47 -25.45 -7.68
C GLY A 61 -3.76 -24.82 -7.16
N TYR A 62 -4.04 -23.56 -7.50
CA TYR A 62 -5.14 -22.77 -6.92
C TYR A 62 -6.31 -22.55 -7.88
N GLY A 63 -6.12 -22.83 -9.18
CA GLY A 63 -7.16 -22.76 -10.21
C GLY A 63 -6.61 -22.33 -11.56
N PRO A 64 -7.46 -22.22 -12.60
CA PRO A 64 -7.10 -21.63 -13.88
C PRO A 64 -6.53 -20.23 -13.67
N GLY A 65 -5.37 -19.95 -14.26
CA GLY A 65 -4.71 -18.67 -14.10
C GLY A 65 -3.80 -18.32 -15.27
N VAL A 66 -3.45 -17.04 -15.32
CA VAL A 66 -2.54 -16.48 -16.32
C VAL A 66 -1.41 -15.73 -15.62
N LYS A 67 -0.24 -15.70 -16.26
CA LYS A 67 0.88 -14.83 -15.90
C LYS A 67 0.93 -13.71 -16.92
N ILE A 68 0.74 -12.49 -16.44
CA ILE A 68 0.87 -11.27 -17.24
C ILE A 68 2.24 -10.66 -16.95
N THR A 69 3.00 -10.36 -17.98
CA THR A 69 4.31 -9.71 -17.86
C THR A 69 4.23 -8.30 -18.42
N THR A 70 4.76 -7.35 -17.65
CA THR A 70 4.94 -5.94 -18.05
C THR A 70 6.43 -5.59 -18.05
N LYS A 71 6.77 -4.30 -18.15
CA LYS A 71 8.17 -3.87 -18.05
C LYS A 71 8.75 -4.18 -16.67
N HIS A 72 8.01 -3.86 -15.60
CA HIS A 72 8.50 -3.97 -14.22
C HIS A 72 7.82 -5.05 -13.39
N TYR A 73 6.79 -5.74 -13.89
CA TYR A 73 6.01 -6.71 -13.11
C TYR A 73 5.81 -8.06 -13.80
N GLU A 74 5.74 -9.10 -12.97
CA GLU A 74 5.12 -10.39 -13.27
C GLU A 74 3.89 -10.53 -12.38
N ILE A 75 2.72 -10.61 -13.00
CA ILE A 75 1.43 -10.64 -12.32
C ILE A 75 0.82 -12.01 -12.56
N LEU A 76 0.81 -12.83 -11.51
CA LEU A 76 0.27 -14.18 -11.51
C LEU A 76 -1.14 -14.12 -10.95
N THR A 77 -2.13 -14.45 -11.76
CA THR A 77 -3.53 -14.22 -11.40
C THR A 77 -4.43 -15.40 -11.74
N THR A 78 -5.33 -15.74 -10.83
CA THR A 78 -6.49 -16.62 -11.10
C THR A 78 -7.75 -15.81 -11.36
N LEU A 79 -7.72 -14.48 -11.17
CA LEU A 79 -8.82 -13.58 -11.53
C LEU A 79 -8.90 -13.45 -13.05
N LEU A 80 -9.78 -14.20 -13.69
CA LEU A 80 -10.05 -14.16 -15.13
C LEU A 80 -11.21 -13.21 -15.47
N ASP A 81 -11.17 -11.99 -14.92
CA ASP A 81 -12.14 -10.92 -15.22
C ASP A 81 -11.59 -9.97 -16.32
N PRO A 82 -12.25 -9.85 -17.49
CA PRO A 82 -11.73 -9.06 -18.62
C PRO A 82 -11.60 -7.56 -18.33
N LEU A 83 -12.48 -7.01 -17.50
CA LEU A 83 -12.50 -5.57 -17.17
C LEU A 83 -11.38 -5.21 -16.18
N MET A 84 -11.08 -6.11 -15.25
CA MET A 84 -9.94 -6.00 -14.35
C MET A 84 -8.63 -6.21 -15.09
N LEU A 85 -8.49 -7.32 -15.83
CA LEU A 85 -7.21 -7.69 -16.44
C LEU A 85 -6.81 -6.77 -17.60
N SER A 86 -7.76 -6.12 -18.28
CA SER A 86 -7.43 -5.06 -19.25
C SER A 86 -6.82 -3.81 -18.62
N GLN A 87 -6.93 -3.65 -17.31
CA GLN A 87 -6.46 -2.47 -16.57
C GLN A 87 -5.25 -2.72 -15.69
N VAL A 88 -5.15 -3.92 -15.11
CA VAL A 88 -4.09 -4.30 -14.17
C VAL A 88 -2.67 -3.99 -14.69
N PRO A 89 -2.29 -4.29 -15.95
CA PRO A 89 -0.97 -3.95 -16.46
C PRO A 89 -0.69 -2.44 -16.45
N GLY A 90 -1.65 -1.65 -16.94
CA GLY A 90 -1.53 -0.19 -16.99
C GLY A 90 -1.51 0.43 -15.59
N PHE A 91 -2.29 -0.12 -14.65
CA PHE A 91 -2.32 0.31 -13.26
C PHE A 91 -0.96 0.09 -12.59
N MET A 92 -0.40 -1.12 -12.67
CA MET A 92 0.87 -1.44 -12.00
C MET A 92 2.04 -0.61 -12.54
N GLU A 93 2.11 -0.42 -13.86
CA GLU A 93 3.13 0.43 -14.48
C GLU A 93 2.94 1.92 -14.10
N SER A 94 1.70 2.40 -14.01
CA SER A 94 1.43 3.77 -13.55
C SER A 94 1.80 3.94 -12.06
N ALA A 95 1.55 2.93 -11.23
CA ALA A 95 1.92 2.91 -9.83
C ALA A 95 3.44 2.99 -9.65
N TYR A 96 4.20 2.21 -10.43
CA TYR A 96 5.66 2.29 -10.46
C TYR A 96 6.20 3.68 -10.78
N LEU A 97 5.59 4.37 -11.76
CA LEU A 97 5.95 5.75 -12.08
C LEU A 97 5.63 6.70 -10.92
N ALA A 98 4.48 6.51 -10.26
CA ALA A 98 4.07 7.32 -9.13
C ALA A 98 4.94 7.11 -7.87
N TYR A 99 5.45 5.89 -7.66
CA TYR A 99 6.44 5.60 -6.60
C TYR A 99 7.75 6.32 -6.87
N ASN A 100 8.25 6.25 -8.11
CA ASN A 100 9.45 6.98 -8.52
C ASN A 100 9.28 8.49 -8.37
N ALA A 101 8.09 9.03 -8.63
CA ALA A 101 7.79 10.44 -8.46
C ALA A 101 7.82 10.93 -6.99
N GLN A 102 7.98 10.03 -6.01
CA GLN A 102 8.27 10.44 -4.62
C GLN A 102 9.75 10.78 -4.40
N LEU A 103 10.61 10.42 -5.34
CA LEU A 103 12.04 10.67 -5.31
C LEU A 103 12.36 11.87 -6.22
N PRO A 104 13.41 12.66 -5.92
CA PRO A 104 13.83 13.75 -6.80
C PRO A 104 14.38 13.24 -8.13
N GLU A 105 14.97 12.04 -8.13
CA GLU A 105 15.48 11.37 -9.32
C GLU A 105 14.88 9.96 -9.40
N PRO A 106 14.37 9.54 -10.57
CA PRO A 106 13.82 8.20 -10.73
C PRO A 106 14.93 7.15 -10.68
N ILE A 107 14.61 6.00 -10.12
CA ILE A 107 15.50 4.85 -10.04
C ILE A 107 15.06 3.75 -11.00
N ALA A 108 16.03 2.98 -11.48
CA ALA A 108 15.76 1.84 -12.36
C ALA A 108 15.57 0.56 -11.54
N THR A 109 14.59 -0.25 -11.93
CA THR A 109 14.44 -1.63 -11.43
C THR A 109 14.98 -2.62 -12.45
N THR A 110 15.96 -3.43 -12.04
CA THR A 110 16.60 -4.43 -12.90
C THR A 110 15.85 -5.75 -12.97
N ALA A 111 15.16 -6.14 -11.89
CA ALA A 111 14.39 -7.38 -11.79
C ALA A 111 12.91 -7.10 -11.50
N LYS A 112 12.02 -7.75 -12.25
CA LYS A 112 10.57 -7.55 -12.13
C LYS A 112 10.07 -7.82 -10.70
N PHE A 113 9.05 -7.08 -10.29
CA PHE A 113 8.29 -7.34 -9.07
C PHE A 113 7.26 -8.44 -9.32
N THR A 114 7.00 -9.26 -8.30
CA THR A 114 6.03 -10.34 -8.39
C THR A 114 4.74 -9.93 -7.69
N VAL A 115 3.60 -10.05 -8.38
CA VAL A 115 2.27 -9.82 -7.82
C VAL A 115 1.45 -11.08 -7.96
N TYR A 116 0.83 -11.54 -6.88
CA TYR A 116 -0.17 -12.59 -6.91
C TYR A 116 -1.56 -11.97 -6.71
N LEU A 117 -2.46 -12.14 -7.68
CA LEU A 117 -3.82 -11.63 -7.64
C LEU A 117 -4.82 -12.79 -7.76
N PHE A 118 -5.43 -13.18 -6.65
CA PHE A 118 -6.37 -14.28 -6.64
C PHE A 118 -7.80 -13.82 -6.92
N ALA A 119 -8.59 -14.68 -7.57
CA ALA A 119 -10.00 -14.40 -7.87
C ALA A 119 -10.85 -14.27 -6.60
N ASP A 120 -10.52 -15.08 -5.59
CA ASP A 120 -11.30 -15.17 -4.38
C ASP A 120 -10.44 -15.38 -3.12
N ARG A 121 -11.13 -15.32 -1.99
CA ARG A 121 -10.55 -15.45 -0.67
C ARG A 121 -9.91 -16.82 -0.42
N GLN A 122 -10.56 -17.89 -0.85
CA GLN A 122 -10.14 -19.26 -0.55
C GLN A 122 -8.79 -19.55 -1.23
N GLN A 123 -8.68 -19.22 -2.51
CA GLN A 123 -7.44 -19.37 -3.28
C GLN A 123 -6.27 -18.60 -2.64
N TRP A 124 -6.53 -17.37 -2.20
CA TRP A 124 -5.54 -16.55 -1.49
C TRP A 124 -5.13 -17.13 -0.15
N GLU A 125 -6.07 -17.67 0.64
CA GLU A 125 -5.72 -18.33 1.91
C GLU A 125 -4.90 -19.59 1.68
N ASP A 126 -5.23 -20.38 0.67
CA ASP A 126 -4.51 -21.61 0.34
C ASP A 126 -3.09 -21.31 -0.15
N PHE A 127 -2.92 -20.28 -0.99
CA PHE A 127 -1.59 -19.76 -1.32
C PHE A 127 -0.86 -19.26 -0.07
N THR A 128 -1.53 -18.47 0.78
CA THR A 128 -0.92 -17.87 1.98
C THR A 128 -0.43 -18.93 2.96
N LYS A 129 -1.16 -20.05 3.13
CA LYS A 129 -0.75 -21.17 3.99
C LYS A 129 0.60 -21.75 3.60
N THR A 130 0.87 -21.87 2.30
CA THR A 130 2.14 -22.39 1.80
C THR A 130 3.22 -21.29 1.78
N PHE A 131 2.88 -20.10 1.30
CA PHE A 131 3.81 -18.99 1.10
C PHE A 131 4.34 -18.35 2.40
N ALA A 132 3.46 -18.17 3.40
CA ALA A 132 3.83 -17.56 4.69
C ALA A 132 4.25 -18.58 5.76
N GLY A 133 4.07 -19.88 5.49
CA GLY A 133 4.42 -20.97 6.39
C GLY A 133 3.86 -20.77 7.81
N ARG A 134 4.73 -20.74 8.82
CA ARG A 134 4.32 -20.60 10.23
C ARG A 134 3.55 -19.30 10.56
N GLN A 135 3.64 -18.29 9.70
CA GLN A 135 2.95 -17.00 9.89
C GLN A 135 1.59 -16.95 9.20
N ALA A 136 1.19 -17.98 8.44
CA ALA A 136 -0.03 -17.97 7.66
C ALA A 136 -1.29 -17.62 8.48
N SER A 137 -1.42 -18.17 9.69
CA SER A 137 -2.57 -17.91 10.57
C SER A 137 -2.73 -16.43 10.95
N LEU A 138 -1.66 -15.65 10.90
CA LEU A 138 -1.69 -14.21 11.13
C LEU A 138 -2.17 -13.47 9.89
N TYR A 139 -1.62 -13.80 8.72
CA TYR A 139 -2.04 -13.21 7.45
C TYR A 139 -3.50 -13.54 7.13
N CYS A 140 -3.96 -14.77 7.38
CA CYS A 140 -5.37 -15.16 7.18
C CYS A 140 -6.36 -14.40 8.10
N LYS A 141 -5.91 -13.57 9.06
CA LYS A 141 -6.81 -12.67 9.80
C LYS A 141 -7.17 -11.39 9.04
N ILE A 142 -6.41 -11.03 8.01
CA ILE A 142 -6.73 -9.90 7.11
C ILE A 142 -8.09 -10.20 6.49
N LYS A 143 -9.10 -9.34 6.63
CA LYS A 143 -10.48 -9.63 6.17
C LYS A 143 -10.85 -9.06 4.80
N ALA A 144 -10.19 -7.98 4.40
CA ALA A 144 -10.41 -7.28 3.14
C ALA A 144 -9.13 -6.52 2.79
N GLY A 145 -8.14 -7.23 2.24
CA GLY A 145 -6.85 -6.63 2.02
C GLY A 145 -5.86 -7.51 1.28
N ALA A 146 -4.64 -7.01 1.28
CA ALA A 146 -3.48 -7.63 0.68
C ALA A 146 -2.36 -7.66 1.74
N TYR A 147 -1.24 -8.28 1.38
CA TYR A 147 -0.01 -8.10 2.14
C TYR A 147 1.20 -8.12 1.22
N TYR A 148 2.24 -7.45 1.68
CA TYR A 148 3.60 -7.64 1.21
C TYR A 148 4.33 -8.70 2.04
N LEU A 149 4.90 -9.72 1.39
CA LEU A 149 5.77 -10.71 2.03
C LEU A 149 6.77 -11.30 1.01
N ASN A 150 8.01 -11.50 1.45
CA ASN A 150 9.09 -12.12 0.64
C ASN A 150 9.29 -11.48 -0.74
N GLY A 151 9.13 -10.15 -0.85
CA GLY A 151 9.28 -9.46 -2.13
C GLY A 151 8.02 -9.45 -3.01
N ALA A 152 6.97 -10.19 -2.64
CA ALA A 152 5.72 -10.29 -3.39
C ALA A 152 4.57 -9.50 -2.73
N CYS A 153 3.72 -8.93 -3.57
CA CYS A 153 2.42 -8.39 -3.20
C CYS A 153 1.37 -9.48 -3.45
N VAL A 154 0.58 -9.80 -2.44
CA VAL A 154 -0.37 -10.90 -2.48
C VAL A 154 -1.76 -10.38 -2.15
N VAL A 155 -2.63 -10.39 -3.17
CA VAL A 155 -3.95 -9.77 -3.16
C VAL A 155 -5.00 -10.80 -3.58
N TYR A 156 -6.24 -10.65 -3.12
CA TYR A 156 -7.40 -11.26 -3.75
C TYR A 156 -8.43 -10.20 -4.10
N ASN A 157 -9.29 -10.52 -5.06
CA ASN A 157 -10.29 -9.58 -5.51
C ASN A 157 -11.32 -9.28 -4.40
N ILE A 158 -11.37 -8.02 -3.98
CA ILE A 158 -12.31 -7.49 -2.96
C ILE A 158 -13.23 -6.41 -3.56
N GLY A 159 -13.43 -6.48 -4.88
CA GLY A 159 -14.11 -5.48 -5.69
C GLY A 159 -13.13 -4.51 -6.33
N ARG A 160 -13.40 -4.10 -7.57
CA ARG A 160 -12.50 -3.35 -8.46
C ARG A 160 -11.75 -2.21 -7.79
N GLU A 161 -12.47 -1.23 -7.24
CA GLU A 161 -11.86 -0.04 -6.63
C GLU A 161 -10.92 -0.40 -5.48
N ARG A 162 -11.36 -1.32 -4.61
CA ARG A 162 -10.58 -1.74 -3.44
C ARG A 162 -9.38 -2.58 -3.82
N THR A 163 -9.52 -3.49 -4.79
CA THR A 163 -8.42 -4.31 -5.31
C THR A 163 -7.32 -3.42 -5.88
N PHE A 164 -7.65 -2.41 -6.69
CA PHE A 164 -6.66 -1.46 -7.18
C PHE A 164 -6.06 -0.58 -6.07
N SER A 165 -6.88 -0.13 -5.12
CA SER A 165 -6.41 0.62 -3.96
C SER A 165 -5.33 -0.14 -3.17
N VAL A 166 -5.57 -1.42 -2.87
CA VAL A 166 -4.58 -2.25 -2.15
C VAL A 166 -3.39 -2.66 -3.02
N LEU A 167 -3.54 -2.82 -4.34
CA LEU A 167 -2.41 -3.02 -5.25
C LEU A 167 -1.47 -1.81 -5.24
N GLY A 168 -2.03 -0.59 -5.27
CA GLY A 168 -1.27 0.65 -5.19
C GLY A 168 -0.55 0.80 -3.84
N HIS A 169 -1.23 0.44 -2.74
CA HIS A 169 -0.67 0.45 -1.40
C HIS A 169 0.48 -0.55 -1.23
N GLU A 170 0.23 -1.85 -1.47
CA GLU A 170 1.25 -2.88 -1.27
C GLU A 170 2.39 -2.81 -2.28
N GLY A 171 2.12 -2.30 -3.48
CA GLY A 171 3.16 -2.04 -4.47
C GLY A 171 4.19 -1.02 -3.99
N TRP A 172 3.80 -0.07 -3.13
CA TRP A 172 4.76 0.84 -2.49
C TRP A 172 5.69 0.07 -1.54
N HIS A 173 5.16 -0.83 -0.70
CA HIS A 173 6.00 -1.65 0.18
C HIS A 173 6.97 -2.54 -0.61
N GLN A 174 6.54 -3.08 -1.75
CA GLN A 174 7.43 -3.80 -2.68
C GLN A 174 8.57 -2.91 -3.19
N PHE A 175 8.22 -1.72 -3.70
CA PHE A 175 9.17 -0.76 -4.25
C PHE A 175 10.17 -0.30 -3.19
N ASN A 176 9.66 0.14 -2.03
CA ASN A 176 10.45 0.56 -0.87
C ASN A 176 11.41 -0.56 -0.44
N SER A 177 10.89 -1.77 -0.20
CA SER A 177 11.72 -2.89 0.29
C SER A 177 12.84 -3.26 -0.67
N ARG A 178 12.60 -3.19 -1.99
CA ARG A 178 13.60 -3.50 -3.02
C ARG A 178 14.69 -2.44 -3.13
N HIS A 179 14.32 -1.18 -3.03
CA HIS A 179 15.21 -0.08 -3.42
C HIS A 179 15.82 0.67 -2.25
N PHE A 180 15.10 0.83 -1.15
CA PHE A 180 15.61 1.59 -0.01
C PHE A 180 16.59 0.77 0.79
N LYS A 181 17.79 1.31 1.02
CA LYS A 181 18.76 0.66 1.90
C LYS A 181 18.22 0.54 3.31
N PHE A 182 17.59 1.58 3.85
CA PHE A 182 16.97 1.55 5.17
C PHE A 182 15.46 1.40 5.11
N ARG A 183 14.91 0.52 5.96
CA ARG A 183 13.45 0.43 6.15
C ARG A 183 12.91 1.72 6.76
N LEU A 184 11.82 2.20 6.18
CA LEU A 184 11.10 3.37 6.65
C LEU A 184 10.42 3.13 8.01
N PRO A 185 10.42 4.12 8.93
CA PRO A 185 9.56 4.08 10.11
C PRO A 185 8.09 3.96 9.70
N SER A 186 7.28 3.31 10.53
CA SER A 186 5.91 2.95 10.15
C SER A 186 5.03 4.11 9.72
N TRP A 187 5.06 5.26 10.40
CA TRP A 187 4.24 6.41 10.01
C TRP A 187 4.59 6.92 8.59
N LEU A 188 5.87 6.80 8.21
CA LEU A 188 6.38 7.26 6.92
C LEU A 188 6.06 6.25 5.83
N ASP A 189 6.33 4.96 6.07
CA ASP A 189 6.06 3.90 5.11
C ASP A 189 4.56 3.83 4.76
N GLU A 190 3.72 3.73 5.79
CA GLU A 190 2.25 3.66 5.63
C GLU A 190 1.69 4.98 5.08
N GLY A 191 2.18 6.11 5.60
CA GLY A 191 1.79 7.43 5.15
C GLY A 191 1.99 7.63 3.64
N VAL A 192 3.12 7.15 3.10
CA VAL A 192 3.42 7.20 1.67
C VAL A 192 2.61 6.15 0.90
N ALA A 193 2.47 4.92 1.41
CA ALA A 193 1.64 3.88 0.79
C ALA A 193 0.20 4.37 0.52
N MET A 194 -0.39 5.08 1.48
CA MET A 194 -1.75 5.62 1.39
C MET A 194 -1.92 6.74 0.34
N LEU A 195 -0.83 7.28 -0.22
CA LEU A 195 -0.91 8.20 -1.36
C LEU A 195 -1.36 7.50 -2.65
N PHE A 196 -1.20 6.18 -2.72
CA PHE A 196 -1.47 5.37 -3.92
C PHE A 196 -2.78 4.59 -3.85
N GLU A 197 -3.61 4.88 -2.85
CA GLU A 197 -4.89 4.20 -2.63
C GLU A 197 -6.07 4.80 -3.41
N ALA A 198 -5.92 6.04 -3.89
CA ALA A 198 -6.95 6.74 -4.65
C ALA A 198 -6.38 7.18 -6.00
N TYR A 199 -7.15 6.94 -7.06
CA TYR A 199 -6.69 7.16 -8.41
C TYR A 199 -7.85 7.55 -9.33
N ARG A 200 -7.52 8.16 -10.46
CA ARG A 200 -8.39 8.26 -11.64
C ARG A 200 -7.78 7.49 -12.79
N ASN A 201 -8.63 6.86 -13.59
CA ASN A 201 -8.23 6.28 -14.87
C ASN A 201 -8.55 7.29 -15.98
N ASP A 202 -7.61 7.48 -16.89
CA ASP A 202 -7.83 8.21 -18.15
C ASP A 202 -7.16 7.43 -19.29
N LYS A 203 -7.98 6.85 -20.16
CA LYS A 203 -7.55 6.08 -21.35
C LYS A 203 -6.48 5.01 -21.06
N GLY A 204 -6.62 4.30 -19.93
CA GLY A 204 -5.71 3.21 -19.56
C GLY A 204 -4.46 3.65 -18.77
N LEU A 205 -4.25 4.95 -18.60
CA LEU A 205 -3.27 5.50 -17.66
C LEU A 205 -3.94 5.81 -16.32
N PHE A 206 -3.23 5.58 -15.23
CA PHE A 206 -3.73 5.82 -13.89
C PHE A 206 -2.96 6.97 -13.23
N TYR A 207 -3.70 7.92 -12.67
CA TYR A 207 -3.17 9.07 -11.97
C TYR A 207 -3.60 8.99 -10.51
N PHE A 208 -2.63 8.97 -9.59
CA PHE A 208 -2.92 8.87 -8.17
C PHE A 208 -3.28 10.23 -7.59
N GLU A 209 -4.43 10.29 -6.94
CA GLU A 209 -5.05 11.52 -6.43
C GLU A 209 -5.27 11.36 -4.91
N PRO A 210 -4.21 11.48 -4.10
CA PRO A 210 -4.30 11.27 -2.65
C PRO A 210 -5.34 12.19 -2.00
N SER A 211 -5.59 13.38 -2.56
CA SER A 211 -6.63 14.32 -2.11
C SER A 211 -8.07 13.81 -2.23
N ARG A 212 -8.29 12.73 -2.97
CA ARG A 212 -9.60 12.07 -3.16
C ARG A 212 -9.71 10.74 -2.40
N ASN A 213 -8.75 10.41 -1.54
CA ASN A 213 -8.81 9.20 -0.71
C ASN A 213 -9.88 9.35 0.40
N MET A 214 -11.15 9.17 0.03
CA MET A 214 -12.31 9.38 0.91
C MET A 214 -12.32 8.43 2.11
N GLN A 215 -11.71 7.26 2.00
CA GLN A 215 -11.56 6.34 3.14
C GLN A 215 -10.65 6.94 4.21
N ARG A 216 -9.46 7.43 3.84
CA ARG A 216 -8.52 8.03 4.81
C ARG A 216 -8.99 9.39 5.30
N LEU A 217 -9.60 10.19 4.44
CA LEU A 217 -10.22 11.46 4.81
C LEU A 217 -11.41 11.27 5.77
N GLY A 218 -12.24 10.25 5.54
CA GLY A 218 -13.35 9.88 6.43
C GLY A 218 -12.86 9.39 7.79
N ALA A 219 -11.83 8.53 7.82
CA ALA A 219 -11.17 8.09 9.04
C ALA A 219 -10.62 9.27 9.85
N LEU A 220 -9.87 10.16 9.20
CA LEU A 220 -9.30 11.36 9.82
C LEU A 220 -10.38 12.29 10.37
N LYS A 221 -11.46 12.53 9.62
CA LYS A 221 -12.61 13.33 10.08
C LYS A 221 -13.27 12.72 11.30
N THR A 222 -13.45 11.40 11.30
CA THR A 222 -14.06 10.66 12.40
C THR A 222 -13.23 10.81 13.67
N MET A 223 -11.90 10.70 13.58
CA MET A 223 -11.01 10.87 14.74
C MET A 223 -10.98 12.30 15.26
N LEU A 224 -11.02 13.31 14.37
CA LEU A 224 -11.14 14.71 14.76
C LEU A 224 -12.45 14.98 15.53
N ILE A 225 -13.59 14.48 15.04
CA ILE A 225 -14.89 14.68 15.68
C ILE A 225 -14.97 13.95 17.03
N LYS A 226 -14.46 12.71 17.10
CA LYS A 226 -14.44 11.92 18.33
C LYS A 226 -13.40 12.39 19.36
N ASN A 227 -12.58 13.41 19.03
CA ASN A 227 -11.42 13.83 19.82
C ASN A 227 -10.48 12.65 20.16
N LYS A 228 -10.28 11.76 19.20
CA LYS A 228 -9.45 10.54 19.30
C LYS A 228 -8.19 10.62 18.44
N MET A 229 -7.72 11.83 18.18
CA MET A 229 -6.46 12.03 17.47
C MET A 229 -5.29 11.59 18.38
N ILE A 230 -4.41 10.76 17.86
CA ILE A 230 -3.14 10.39 18.49
C ILE A 230 -2.24 11.64 18.54
N PRO A 231 -1.66 11.99 19.69
CA PRO A 231 -0.68 13.07 19.78
C PRO A 231 0.47 12.88 18.78
N LEU A 232 0.95 13.94 18.12
CA LEU A 232 1.93 13.81 17.04
C LEU A 232 3.21 13.08 17.48
N LYS A 233 3.68 13.37 18.70
CA LYS A 233 4.84 12.72 19.31
C LYS A 233 4.65 11.20 19.47
N GLU A 234 3.43 10.76 19.76
CA GLU A 234 3.08 9.34 19.85
C GLU A 234 2.93 8.73 18.45
N LEU A 235 2.26 9.42 17.53
CA LEU A 235 2.05 8.97 16.16
C LEU A 235 3.37 8.60 15.45
N ILE A 236 4.38 9.47 15.51
CA ILE A 236 5.67 9.24 14.86
C ILE A 236 6.50 8.14 15.53
N ALA A 237 6.13 7.75 16.75
CA ALA A 237 6.79 6.73 17.55
C ALA A 237 6.08 5.36 17.50
N MET A 238 4.84 5.32 17.00
CA MET A 238 4.00 4.12 16.96
C MET A 238 4.29 3.26 15.71
N ASN A 239 3.98 1.97 15.83
CA ASN A 239 3.83 1.07 14.69
C ASN A 239 2.42 0.44 14.63
N PRO A 240 2.01 -0.14 13.48
CA PRO A 240 0.67 -0.70 13.30
C PRO A 240 0.34 -1.83 14.28
N GLY A 241 1.36 -2.61 14.69
CA GLY A 241 1.21 -3.69 15.68
C GLY A 241 0.78 -3.18 17.05
N GLU A 242 1.26 -2.01 17.47
CA GLU A 242 0.82 -1.37 18.72
C GLU A 242 -0.64 -0.88 18.62
N ALA A 243 -1.06 -0.37 17.46
CA ALA A 243 -2.43 0.06 17.23
C ALA A 243 -3.41 -1.13 17.20
N LEU A 244 -3.00 -2.25 16.59
CA LEU A 244 -3.78 -3.50 16.51
C LEU A 244 -4.12 -4.09 17.89
N VAL A 245 -3.25 -3.94 18.87
CA VAL A 245 -3.48 -4.42 20.24
C VAL A 245 -4.49 -3.55 20.99
N ALA A 246 -4.62 -2.27 20.63
CA ALA A 246 -5.45 -1.31 21.35
C ALA A 246 -6.94 -1.44 21.01
N ASN A 247 -7.31 -1.28 19.73
CA ASN A 247 -8.67 -1.49 19.16
C ASN A 247 -8.75 -0.96 17.71
N ASP A 248 -9.90 -1.17 17.05
CA ASP A 248 -10.17 -0.69 15.68
C ASP A 248 -10.10 0.84 15.52
N ASP A 249 -10.52 1.62 16.52
CA ASP A 249 -10.45 3.09 16.48
C ASP A 249 -8.96 3.54 16.46
N ALA A 250 -8.07 2.88 17.19
CA ALA A 250 -6.64 3.19 17.22
C ALA A 250 -5.95 2.90 15.88
N ILE A 251 -6.34 1.80 15.21
CA ILE A 251 -5.85 1.47 13.86
C ILE A 251 -6.28 2.54 12.86
N MET A 252 -7.57 2.91 12.90
CA MET A 252 -8.13 3.94 12.05
C MET A 252 -7.45 5.30 12.28
N ALA A 253 -7.16 5.65 13.53
CA ALA A 253 -6.42 6.86 13.88
C ALA A 253 -4.99 6.85 13.34
N PHE A 254 -4.26 5.75 13.55
CA PHE A 254 -2.88 5.63 13.08
C PHE A 254 -2.77 5.81 11.57
N TYR A 255 -3.59 5.10 10.78
CA TYR A 255 -3.56 5.22 9.32
C TYR A 255 -4.08 6.57 8.84
N GLY A 256 -5.23 7.02 9.33
CA GLY A 256 -5.80 8.32 8.94
C GLY A 256 -4.83 9.48 9.20
N GLN A 257 -4.12 9.44 10.33
CA GLN A 257 -3.15 10.46 10.70
C GLN A 257 -1.80 10.31 9.99
N SER A 258 -1.29 9.10 9.76
CA SER A 258 -0.05 8.93 8.99
C SER A 258 -0.21 9.42 7.55
N TYR A 259 -1.36 9.13 6.93
CA TYR A 259 -1.76 9.71 5.64
C TYR A 259 -1.84 11.24 5.70
N GLY A 260 -2.52 11.79 6.72
CA GLY A 260 -2.62 13.23 6.92
C GLY A 260 -1.26 13.90 7.10
N LEU A 261 -0.35 13.27 7.84
CA LEU A 261 0.98 13.78 8.15
C LEU A 261 1.85 13.84 6.89
N VAL A 262 1.88 12.78 6.07
CA VAL A 262 2.62 12.82 4.80
C VAL A 262 2.07 13.89 3.86
N ARG A 263 0.74 14.05 3.79
CA ARG A 263 0.15 15.15 3.01
C ARG A 263 0.49 16.52 3.57
N PHE A 264 0.48 16.70 4.89
CA PHE A 264 0.88 17.96 5.55
C PHE A 264 2.30 18.37 5.18
N LEU A 265 3.25 17.43 5.22
CA LEU A 265 4.65 17.69 4.88
C LEU A 265 4.85 18.05 3.40
N ARG A 266 3.99 17.52 2.52
CA ARG A 266 4.07 17.75 1.07
C ARG A 266 3.31 18.99 0.60
N GLU A 267 2.20 19.35 1.23
CA GLU A 267 1.21 20.28 0.68
C GLU A 267 1.04 21.57 1.47
N GLU A 268 1.18 21.54 2.80
CA GLU A 268 0.85 22.69 3.63
C GLU A 268 1.86 23.83 3.47
N GLY A 269 1.36 25.08 3.46
CA GLY A 269 2.19 26.26 3.23
C GLY A 269 2.90 26.24 1.88
N TYR A 270 2.23 25.80 0.81
CA TYR A 270 2.80 25.65 -0.53
C TYR A 270 4.00 24.69 -0.58
N GLY A 271 3.93 23.61 0.21
CA GLY A 271 4.99 22.60 0.27
C GLY A 271 6.25 23.10 0.98
N LYS A 272 6.12 23.99 1.98
CA LYS A 272 7.28 24.54 2.72
C LYS A 272 8.20 23.49 3.35
N ARG A 273 7.74 22.25 3.53
CA ARG A 273 8.51 21.10 4.07
C ARG A 273 8.81 20.03 3.03
N LEU A 274 8.41 20.21 1.77
CA LEU A 274 8.55 19.19 0.73
C LEU A 274 10.01 18.83 0.50
N SER A 275 10.92 19.81 0.44
CA SER A 275 12.35 19.57 0.27
C SER A 275 12.92 18.68 1.39
N ASN A 276 12.61 19.00 2.65
CA ASN A 276 13.08 18.22 3.79
C ASN A 276 12.48 16.81 3.83
N PHE A 277 11.21 16.67 3.46
CA PHE A 277 10.54 15.38 3.33
C PHE A 277 11.19 14.53 2.21
N SER A 278 11.49 15.13 1.06
CA SER A 278 12.20 14.46 -0.02
C SER A 278 13.61 14.05 0.41
N GLN A 279 14.34 14.88 1.15
CA GLN A 279 15.66 14.53 1.68
C GLN A 279 15.58 13.35 2.67
N LEU A 280 14.57 13.32 3.54
CA LEU A 280 14.33 12.19 4.45
C LEU A 280 14.17 10.87 3.68
N LEU A 281 13.43 10.87 2.55
CA LEU A 281 13.27 9.69 1.71
C LEU A 281 14.57 9.33 0.97
N VAL A 282 15.28 10.29 0.40
CA VAL A 282 16.54 10.06 -0.33
C VAL A 282 17.62 9.49 0.58
N ASP A 283 17.74 10.00 1.80
CA ASP A 283 18.71 9.48 2.75
C ASP A 283 18.33 8.07 3.24
N GLY A 284 17.04 7.75 3.30
CA GLY A 284 16.58 6.37 3.53
C GLY A 284 16.91 5.44 2.36
N LEU A 285 16.74 5.95 1.14
CA LEU A 285 17.07 5.26 -0.10
C LEU A 285 18.57 4.91 -0.16
N ARG A 286 19.43 5.90 0.08
CA ARG A 286 20.90 5.77 0.01
C ARG A 286 21.53 5.13 1.26
N GLY A 287 20.78 5.11 2.37
CA GLY A 287 21.25 4.63 3.67
C GLY A 287 22.15 5.64 4.39
N ASP A 288 21.85 6.92 4.23
CA ASP A 288 22.63 8.06 4.71
C ASP A 288 21.98 8.75 5.92
N TRP A 289 20.90 8.18 6.48
CA TRP A 289 20.34 8.71 7.72
C TRP A 289 21.40 8.80 8.83
N PRO A 290 21.39 9.88 9.64
CA PRO A 290 22.38 10.12 10.69
C PRO A 290 22.11 9.25 11.92
N LEU A 291 22.17 7.94 11.75
CA LEU A 291 21.94 6.93 12.76
C LEU A 291 23.27 6.37 13.29
N SER A 292 23.25 5.81 14.50
CA SER A 292 24.36 5.00 14.98
C SER A 292 24.55 3.75 14.11
N GLU A 293 25.75 3.20 14.06
CA GLU A 293 26.05 1.99 13.25
C GLU A 293 25.16 0.79 13.63
N ALA A 294 24.84 0.64 14.92
CA ALA A 294 23.88 -0.37 15.37
C ALA A 294 22.48 -0.14 14.77
N SER A 295 22.01 1.10 14.76
CA SER A 295 20.71 1.45 14.17
C SER A 295 20.71 1.33 12.65
N LYS A 296 21.80 1.68 11.96
CA LYS A 296 21.94 1.45 10.50
C LYS A 296 21.86 -0.03 10.15
N ARG A 297 22.52 -0.90 10.92
CA ARG A 297 22.45 -2.36 10.74
C ARG A 297 21.02 -2.86 10.88
N ILE A 298 20.30 -2.42 11.91
CA ILE A 298 18.89 -2.79 12.11
C ILE A 298 18.03 -2.24 10.97
N ALA A 299 18.22 -0.99 10.55
CA ALA A 299 17.45 -0.38 9.46
C ALA A 299 17.62 -1.15 8.14
N ALA A 300 18.85 -1.60 7.84
CA ALA A 300 19.20 -2.27 6.60
C ALA A 300 18.77 -3.74 6.55
N ASP A 301 18.97 -4.51 7.62
CA ASP A 301 18.76 -5.96 7.60
C ASP A 301 17.29 -6.34 7.77
N ARG A 302 16.68 -6.81 6.67
CA ARG A 302 15.27 -7.25 6.63
C ARG A 302 15.00 -8.48 7.51
N ASN A 303 16.03 -9.23 7.91
CA ASN A 303 15.90 -10.38 8.80
C ASN A 303 15.81 -10.00 10.27
N ILE A 304 16.17 -8.75 10.62
CA ILE A 304 16.06 -8.23 11.97
C ILE A 304 14.69 -7.56 12.12
N PRO A 305 13.85 -7.95 13.09
CA PRO A 305 12.65 -7.21 13.46
C PRO A 305 12.89 -5.73 13.76
N LEU A 306 12.07 -4.84 13.21
CA LEU A 306 11.97 -3.47 13.72
C LEU A 306 11.16 -3.50 15.02
N THR A 307 11.86 -3.53 16.15
CA THR A 307 11.20 -3.53 17.46
C THR A 307 10.45 -2.23 17.71
N ILE A 308 9.40 -2.28 18.55
CA ILE A 308 8.68 -1.08 19.04
C ILE A 308 9.66 -0.01 19.53
N ARG A 309 10.64 -0.41 20.36
CA ARG A 309 11.64 0.49 20.92
C ARG A 309 12.49 1.17 19.84
N TRP A 310 12.87 0.42 18.81
CA TRP A 310 13.64 0.97 17.69
C TRP A 310 12.80 1.94 16.87
N ASN A 311 11.57 1.57 16.50
CA ASN A 311 10.65 2.43 15.74
C ASN A 311 10.40 3.75 16.49
N ARG A 312 10.15 3.68 17.80
CA ARG A 312 10.00 4.86 18.66
C ARG A 312 11.22 5.77 18.62
N ALA A 313 12.42 5.21 18.77
CA ALA A 313 13.64 6.01 18.78
C ALA A 313 13.92 6.65 17.42
N ILE A 314 13.83 5.88 16.34
CA ILE A 314 14.21 6.32 14.99
C ILE A 314 13.16 7.23 14.38
N GLY A 315 11.87 6.92 14.56
CA GLY A 315 10.79 7.78 14.10
C GLY A 315 10.89 9.19 14.68
N THR A 316 11.10 9.32 15.99
CA THR A 316 11.32 10.61 16.65
C THR A 316 12.64 11.27 16.23
N GLN A 317 13.74 10.52 16.15
CA GLN A 317 15.04 11.08 15.76
C GLN A 317 15.01 11.66 14.34
N LEU A 318 14.45 10.93 13.38
CA LEU A 318 14.35 11.38 11.99
C LEU A 318 13.39 12.56 11.85
N PHE A 319 12.25 12.53 12.53
CA PHE A 319 11.33 13.68 12.52
C PHE A 319 12.02 14.95 13.05
N LYS A 320 12.79 14.81 14.14
CA LYS A 320 13.55 15.92 14.71
C LYS A 320 14.60 16.48 13.75
N GLN A 321 15.32 15.58 13.08
CA GLN A 321 16.41 15.93 12.20
C GLN A 321 15.95 16.63 10.92
N TYR A 322 14.89 16.14 10.30
CA TYR A 322 14.47 16.59 8.96
C TYR A 322 13.31 17.58 9.01
N ILE A 323 12.38 17.43 9.95
CA ILE A 323 11.08 18.12 9.88
C ILE A 323 10.99 19.28 10.87
N ASP A 324 11.23 19.02 12.15
CA ASP A 324 11.09 20.02 13.22
C ASP A 324 12.02 19.71 14.38
N SER A 325 12.96 20.61 14.67
CA SER A 325 13.96 20.40 15.73
C SER A 325 13.43 20.56 17.15
N ASP A 326 12.19 21.05 17.32
CA ASP A 326 11.57 21.20 18.63
C ASP A 326 11.30 19.83 19.27
N SER A 327 11.64 19.71 20.54
CA SER A 327 11.45 18.48 21.31
C SER A 327 10.00 18.25 21.76
N ASP A 328 9.20 19.30 21.85
CA ASP A 328 7.80 19.22 22.28
C ASP A 328 6.82 19.04 21.13
N LEU A 329 7.23 19.39 19.90
CA LEU A 329 6.44 19.32 18.66
C LEU A 329 5.11 20.10 18.70
N THR A 330 4.90 20.96 19.70
CA THR A 330 3.62 21.65 19.96
C THR A 330 3.26 22.59 18.82
N GLY A 331 4.25 23.32 18.30
CA GLY A 331 4.05 24.26 17.18
C GLY A 331 3.60 23.53 15.91
N ILE A 332 4.37 22.53 15.49
CA ILE A 332 4.06 21.75 14.28
C ILE A 332 2.81 20.89 14.43
N GLU A 333 2.52 20.38 15.64
CA GLU A 333 1.27 19.66 15.90
C GLU A 333 0.05 20.56 15.71
N LYS A 334 0.08 21.81 16.18
CA LYS A 334 -1.00 22.78 15.94
C LYS A 334 -1.21 23.05 14.44
N GLU A 335 -0.12 23.23 13.69
CA GLU A 335 -0.20 23.36 12.23
C GLU A 335 -0.79 22.11 11.57
N TYR A 336 -0.31 20.93 11.98
CA TYR A 336 -0.75 19.64 11.46
C TYR A 336 -2.24 19.38 11.72
N ILE A 337 -2.73 19.66 12.93
CA ILE A 337 -4.15 19.52 13.26
C ILE A 337 -5.00 20.53 12.47
N THR A 338 -4.50 21.75 12.26
CA THR A 338 -5.17 22.76 11.43
C THR A 338 -5.27 22.29 9.97
N PHE A 339 -4.19 21.73 9.43
CA PHE A 339 -4.19 21.12 8.10
C PHE A 339 -5.17 19.95 8.01
N CYS A 340 -5.18 19.05 8.99
CA CYS A 340 -6.13 17.93 9.04
C CYS A 340 -7.58 18.42 8.96
N ARG A 341 -7.93 19.46 9.75
CA ARG A 341 -9.26 20.09 9.70
C ARG A 341 -9.58 20.67 8.32
N LYS A 342 -8.59 21.33 7.67
CA LYS A 342 -8.72 21.90 6.33
C LYS A 342 -9.05 20.82 5.29
N ILE A 343 -8.29 19.73 5.25
CA ILE A 343 -8.45 18.71 4.20
C ILE A 343 -9.72 17.87 4.36
N VAL A 344 -10.30 17.79 5.57
CA VAL A 344 -11.56 17.06 5.81
C VAL A 344 -12.80 17.94 5.84
N TYR A 345 -12.66 19.25 5.66
CA TYR A 345 -13.78 20.21 5.76
C TYR A 345 -14.96 19.80 4.87
N HIS A 346 -14.68 19.44 3.61
CA HIS A 346 -15.67 19.07 2.59
C HIS A 346 -16.21 17.63 2.72
N VAL A 347 -15.58 16.78 3.53
CA VAL A 347 -15.95 15.37 3.67
C VAL A 347 -17.27 15.27 4.41
N ARG A 348 -18.24 14.52 3.90
CA ARG A 348 -19.50 14.24 4.61
C ARG A 348 -19.47 12.80 5.11
N LEU A 349 -19.58 12.62 6.44
CA LEU A 349 -19.78 11.31 7.03
C LEU A 349 -21.24 10.92 6.82
N LYS A 350 -21.49 9.68 6.40
CA LYS A 350 -22.84 9.13 6.24
C LYS A 350 -23.33 8.56 7.56
#